data_AF-A0A533YMY2-F1
#
_entry.id   AF-A0A533YMY2-F1
#
_cell.length_a   1.000
_cell.length_b   1.000
_cell.length_c   1.000
_cell.angle_alpha   90.00
_cell.angle_beta   90.00
_cell.angle_gamma   90.00
#
_symmetry.space_group_name_H-M   'P 1'
#
loop_
_entity.id
_entity.type
_entity.pdbx_description
1 polymer ?
#
loop_
_entity_poly.entity_id
_entity_poly.type
_entity_poly.pdbx_seq_one_letter_code
_entity_poly.pdbx_strand_id
1 'polypeptide(L)' 'MEIKVFNNNVEKALKIAKKKLAGEGLFRELKRRRFYEKPSLKRKNKEREA' A
#
# COMPACT_ATOMS: atom_id res chain seq x y z
N MET A 1 -11.55 -3.72 0.62
CA MET A 1 -10.78 -4.99 0.74
C MET A 1 -11.36 -5.76 1.90
N GLU A 2 -11.89 -6.95 1.66
CA GLU A 2 -12.47 -7.79 2.73
C GLU A 2 -11.62 -9.06 2.91
N ILE A 3 -11.29 -9.39 4.17
CA ILE A 3 -10.63 -10.64 4.54
C ILE A 3 -11.60 -11.45 5.38
N LYS A 4 -12.03 -12.61 4.88
CA LYS A 4 -12.83 -13.57 5.64
C LYS A 4 -11.93 -14.35 6.58
N VAL A 5 -12.27 -14.37 7.86
CA VAL A 5 -11.57 -15.18 8.86
C VAL A 5 -12.16 -16.58 8.84
N PHE A 6 -11.32 -17.58 8.60
CA PHE A 6 -11.72 -18.99 8.65
C PHE A 6 -11.18 -19.63 9.92
N ASN A 7 -12.01 -20.47 10.55
CA ASN A 7 -11.67 -21.27 11.74
C ASN A 7 -11.15 -20.44 12.93
N ASN A 8 -11.68 -19.23 13.12
CA ASN A 8 -11.26 -18.27 14.15
C ASN A 8 -9.75 -17.92 14.12
N ASN A 9 -9.06 -18.18 13.01
CA ASN A 9 -7.64 -17.93 12.89
C ASN A 9 -7.37 -16.48 12.44
N VAL A 10 -7.48 -15.57 13.41
CA VAL A 10 -7.31 -14.12 13.23
C VAL A 10 -5.88 -13.78 12.82
N GLU A 11 -4.90 -14.48 13.37
CA GLU A 11 -3.48 -14.20 13.14
C GLU A 11 -3.08 -14.44 11.67
N LYS A 12 -3.58 -15.53 11.08
CA LYS A 12 -3.40 -15.83 9.66
C LYS A 12 -4.14 -14.82 8.77
N ALA A 13 -5.36 -14.41 9.15
CA ALA A 13 -6.12 -13.39 8.42
C ALA A 13 -5.36 -12.04 8.40
N LEU A 14 -4.78 -11.62 9.52
CA LEU A 14 -3.96 -10.40 9.61
C LEU A 14 -2.69 -10.50 8.74
N LYS A 15 -2.02 -11.65 8.73
CA LYS A 15 -0.83 -11.87 7.89
C LYS A 15 -1.16 -11.77 6.40
N ILE A 16 -2.30 -12.34 5.98
CA ILE A 16 -2.80 -12.27 4.60
C ILE A 16 -3.18 -10.82 4.25
N ALA A 17 -3.92 -10.14 5.14
CA ALA A 17 -4.29 -8.74 4.97
C ALA A 17 -3.06 -7.85 4.77
N LYS A 18 -2.06 -7.99 5.65
CA LYS A 18 -0.79 -7.24 5.56
C LYS A 18 -0.05 -7.50 4.25
N LYS A 19 0.03 -8.77 3.83
CA LYS A 19 0.68 -9.15 2.56
C LYS A 19 -0.06 -8.57 1.35
N LYS A 20 -1.39 -8.57 1.37
CA LYS A 20 -2.22 -8.01 0.31
C LYS A 20 -2.10 -6.49 0.24
N LEU A 21 -2.14 -5.80 1.38
CA LEU A 21 -1.94 -4.34 1.48
C LEU A 21 -0.54 -3.90 1.01
N ALA A 22 0.48 -4.71 1.29
CA ALA A 22 1.83 -4.46 0.79
C ALA A 22 1.92 -4.63 -0.74
N GLY A 23 1.27 -5.66 -1.30
CA GLY A 23 1.26 -5.91 -2.74
C GLY A 23 0.49 -4.87 -3.56
N GLU A 24 -0.58 -4.29 -3.00
CA GLU A 24 -1.35 -3.23 -3.65
C GLU A 24 -0.64 -1.86 -3.64
N GLY A 25 0.53 -1.75 -2.99
CA GLY A 25 1.28 -0.49 -2.95
C GLY A 25 0.59 0.63 -2.18
N LEU A 26 -0.48 0.32 -1.44
CA LEU A 26 -1.34 1.28 -0.74
C LEU A 26 -0.52 2.16 0.23
N PHE A 27 0.45 1.57 0.93
CA PHE A 27 1.34 2.31 1.82
C PHE A 27 2.22 3.33 1.09
N ARG A 28 2.65 3.02 -0.14
CA ARG A 28 3.46 3.92 -0.98
C ARG A 28 2.61 5.09 -1.46
N GLU A 29 1.38 4.80 -1.86
CA GLU A 29 0.43 5.82 -2.31
C GLU A 29 -0.01 6.74 -1.16
N LEU A 30 -0.31 6.17 0.00
CA LEU A 30 -0.58 6.94 1.21
C LEU A 30 0.58 7.87 1.57
N LYS A 31 1.83 7.41 1.47
CA LYS A 31 3.01 8.24 1.71
C LYS A 31 3.13 9.40 0.71
N ARG A 32 2.82 9.16 -0.57
CA ARG A 32 2.83 10.19 -1.61
C ARG A 32 1.71 11.22 -1.47
N ARG A 33 0.55 10.82 -0.95
CA ARG A 33 -0.63 11.70 -0.79
C ARG A 33 -0.64 12.50 0.52
N ARG A 34 0.28 12.25 1.45
CA ARG A 34 0.36 12.96 2.74
C ARG A 34 0.63 14.46 2.59
N PHE A 35 1.39 14.86 1.57
CA PHE A 35 1.78 16.24 1.34
C PHE A 35 1.65 16.57 -0.14
N TYR A 36 1.40 17.83 -0.46
CA TYR A 36 1.43 18.29 -1.83
C TYR A 36 2.85 18.17 -2.41
N GLU A 37 2.97 17.48 -3.54
CA GLU A 37 4.23 17.37 -4.27
C GLU A 37 4.14 18.17 -5.57
N LYS A 38 5.09 19.08 -5.78
CA LYS A 38 5.16 19.90 -6.99
C LYS A 38 5.20 18.98 -8.23
N PRO A 39 4.51 19.31 -9.34
CA PRO A 39 4.44 18.45 -10.52
C PRO A 39 5.80 18.08 -11.13
N SER A 40 6.81 18.94 -10.99
CA SER A 40 8.19 18.65 -11.40
C SER A 40 8.85 17.55 -10.57
N LEU A 41 8.63 17.54 -9.24
CA LEU A 41 9.13 16.50 -8.34
C LEU A 41 8.42 15.17 -8.60
N LYS A 42 7.11 15.21 -8.89
CA LYS A 42 6.33 14.03 -9.27
C LYS A 42 6.85 13.37 -10.55
N ARG A 43 7.23 14.17 -11.56
CA ARG A 43 7.86 13.67 -12.81
C ARG A 43 9.21 13.02 -12.52
N LYS A 44 10.09 13.70 -11.79
CA LYS A 44 11.41 13.19 -11.42
C LYS A 44 11.34 11.90 -10.59
N ASN A 45 10.39 11.81 -9.66
CA ASN A 45 10.18 10.60 -8.86
C ASN A 45 9.62 9.45 -9.69
N LYS A 46 8.78 9.73 -10.69
CA LYS A 46 8.29 8.70 -11.63
C LYS A 46 9.42 8.12 -12.48
N GLU A 47 10.34 8.95 -12.97
CA GLU A 47 11.50 8.50 -13.75
C GLU A 47 12.51 7.68 -12.93
N ARG A 48 12.70 7.99 -11.64
CA ARG A 48 13.60 7.22 -10.77
C ARG A 48 13.02 5.89 -10.29
N GLU A 49 11.71 5.71 -10.46
CA GLU A 49 10.96 4.58 -9.93
C GLU A 49 10.54 3.56 -10.99
N ALA A 50 10.64 3.94 -12.28
CA ALA A 50 10.63 3.02 -13.41
C ALA A 50 11.95 2.26 -13.49
#